data_AF-T2MFS1-F1
#
_entry.id   AF-T2MFS1-F1
#
_cell.length_a   1.000
_cell.length_b   1.000
_cell.length_c   1.000
_cell.angle_alpha   90.00
_cell.angle_beta   90.00
_cell.angle_gamma   90.00
#
_symmetry.space_group_name_H-M   'P 1'
#
loop_
_entity.id
_entity.type
_entity.pdbx_description
1 polymer ?
#
loop_
_entity_poly.entity_id
_entity_poly.type
_entity_poly.pdbx_seq_one_letter_code
_entity_poly.pdbx_strand_id
1 'polypeptide(L)'
;MKALCLLFIFFDCTLTKYLLGKYKINILKEELKVLQEAGRQLKTQKNIEDAHTLLFGKYVTLLNRPYASDTKIWKERLIIFKESLARHQLLNNYEVLYNGTAKYGINQYSDWSLEEFKNYRLTSNLGMFSDFSTPKIYLNNGNEICSIQKKAYPSSKDWIGMSTKIKDQKNCGSCWAFVASEQVETYLAIAGKPIVELSPQELISCSPSMGCHGGNTCTALSWLKQTHSCLKTEKEYPYEAQVSKCLYSNCTTSDARIYAVCGCQSFVGNEEYMIRVLSQKGPLSVNVDAVSWQDYIGGIIQHHCTNKDINHAVQLIGYNLDDGLVPYFVVRNQWGPLFGEDGYLRIKYGGNICGVAEQSSFIVV
;
A
#
# COMPACT_ATOMS: atom_id res chain seq x y z
N MET A 1 -14.88 19.29 49.44
CA MET A 1 -14.44 18.28 48.44
C MET A 1 -15.52 17.94 47.40
N LYS A 2 -16.38 18.91 47.06
CA LYS A 2 -17.17 18.96 45.83
C LYS A 2 -16.86 20.34 45.24
N ALA A 3 -16.25 20.37 44.04
CA ALA A 3 -15.88 21.53 43.21
C ALA A 3 -14.42 21.44 42.74
N LEU A 4 -14.11 20.48 41.88
CA LEU A 4 -12.91 20.49 41.01
C LEU A 4 -13.09 19.50 39.85
N CYS A 5 -14.28 19.47 39.26
CA CYS A 5 -14.61 18.63 38.10
C CYS A 5 -15.40 19.44 37.05
N LEU A 6 -14.96 20.67 36.77
CA LEU A 6 -15.70 21.60 35.90
C LEU A 6 -14.88 22.27 34.79
N LEU A 7 -13.64 21.84 34.56
CA LEU A 7 -12.84 22.25 33.41
C LEU A 7 -12.14 20.99 32.87
N PHE A 8 -12.31 20.69 31.58
CA PHE A 8 -11.71 19.57 30.81
C PHE A 8 -12.42 18.21 30.80
N ILE A 9 -13.68 18.13 30.35
CA ILE A 9 -14.21 16.87 29.79
C ILE A 9 -15.00 17.15 28.51
N PHE A 10 -14.28 17.37 27.42
CA PHE A 10 -14.69 17.02 26.05
C PHE A 10 -13.42 16.66 25.26
N PHE A 11 -12.63 15.71 25.79
CA PHE A 11 -11.68 15.02 24.92
C PHE A 11 -12.49 13.99 24.14
N ASP A 12 -12.59 14.23 22.83
CA ASP A 12 -13.22 13.33 21.87
C ASP A 12 -12.67 11.90 22.04
N CYS A 13 -13.52 10.98 22.50
CA CYS A 13 -13.16 9.58 22.74
C CYS A 13 -12.56 8.92 21.49
N THR A 14 -12.89 9.44 20.31
CA THR A 14 -12.34 9.04 19.01
C THR A 14 -10.88 9.45 18.88
N LEU A 15 -10.54 10.68 19.25
CA LEU A 15 -9.18 11.20 19.25
C LEU A 15 -8.30 10.44 20.25
N THR A 16 -8.81 10.17 21.47
CA THR A 16 -8.07 9.39 22.47
C THR A 16 -7.80 7.96 22.01
N LYS A 17 -8.79 7.26 21.43
CA LYS A 17 -8.58 5.91 20.84
C LYS A 17 -7.61 5.93 19.68
N TYR A 18 -7.68 6.94 18.81
CA TYR A 18 -6.76 7.12 17.70
C TYR A 18 -5.32 7.35 18.18
N LEU A 19 -5.12 8.24 19.16
CA LEU A 19 -3.81 8.52 19.75
C LEU A 19 -3.23 7.29 20.46
N LEU A 20 -4.05 6.54 21.21
CA LEU A 20 -3.63 5.28 21.84
C LEU A 20 -3.24 4.21 20.81
N GLY A 21 -3.99 4.10 19.71
CA GLY A 21 -3.67 3.19 18.61
C GLY A 21 -2.35 3.57 17.93
N LYS A 22 -2.15 4.85 17.64
CA LYS A 22 -0.89 5.37 17.05
C LYS A 22 0.30 5.17 17.98
N TYR A 23 0.12 5.43 19.28
CA TYR A 23 1.14 5.20 20.30
C TYR A 23 1.54 3.73 20.38
N LYS A 24 0.56 2.81 20.38
CA LYS A 24 0.82 1.36 20.36
C LYS A 24 1.59 0.93 19.12
N ILE A 25 1.24 1.44 17.94
CA ILE A 25 1.96 1.15 16.69
C ILE A 25 3.40 1.65 16.76
N ASN A 26 3.65 2.85 17.28
CA ASN A 26 4.99 3.39 17.41
C ASN A 26 5.87 2.55 18.35
N ILE A 27 5.34 2.09 19.49
CA ILE A 27 6.06 1.16 20.37
C ILE A 27 6.42 -0.13 19.63
N LEU A 28 5.44 -0.74 18.95
CA LEU A 28 5.67 -1.97 18.18
C LEU A 28 6.76 -1.78 17.12
N LYS A 29 6.83 -0.61 16.47
CA LYS A 29 7.88 -0.29 15.49
C LYS A 29 9.26 -0.20 16.12
N GLU A 30 9.39 0.49 17.25
CA GLU A 30 10.67 0.59 17.95
C GLU A 30 11.13 -0.78 18.45
N GLU A 31 10.22 -1.61 18.99
CA GLU A 31 10.54 -2.97 19.40
C GLU A 31 10.89 -3.87 18.20
N LEU A 32 10.23 -3.71 17.05
CA LEU A 32 10.61 -4.40 15.81
C LEU A 32 12.02 -4.02 15.35
N LYS A 33 12.41 -2.73 15.44
CA LYS A 33 13.78 -2.30 15.13
C LYS A 33 14.82 -2.99 16.02
N VAL A 34 14.50 -3.19 17.30
CA VAL A 34 15.37 -3.95 18.23
C VAL A 34 15.50 -5.41 17.78
N LEU A 35 14.39 -6.06 17.39
CA LEU A 35 14.45 -7.43 16.85
C LEU A 35 15.23 -7.49 15.53
N GLN A 36 15.06 -6.52 14.63
CA GLN A 36 15.80 -6.43 13.37
C GLN A 36 17.31 -6.32 13.61
N GLU A 37 17.74 -5.51 14.58
CA GLU A 37 19.16 -5.43 14.95
C GLU A 37 19.68 -6.75 15.51
N ALA A 38 18.93 -7.37 16.43
CA ALA A 38 19.29 -8.68 16.97
C ALA A 38 19.40 -9.75 15.86
N GLY A 39 18.44 -9.78 14.94
CA GLY A 39 18.43 -10.66 13.76
C GLY A 39 19.69 -10.54 12.90
N ARG A 40 20.15 -9.30 12.66
CA ARG A 40 21.37 -9.04 11.89
C ARG A 40 22.65 -9.52 12.59
N GLN A 41 22.69 -9.43 13.92
CA GLN A 41 23.88 -9.75 14.73
C GLN A 41 24.10 -11.26 14.98
N LEU A 42 23.12 -12.11 14.71
CA LEU A 42 23.18 -13.56 15.00
C LEU A 42 24.25 -14.35 14.21
N LYS A 43 25.01 -13.71 13.31
CA LYS A 43 26.09 -14.32 12.53
C LYS A 43 27.29 -14.82 13.36
N THR A 44 27.35 -14.58 14.67
CA THR A 44 28.60 -14.68 15.46
C THR A 44 28.54 -15.54 16.73
N GLN A 45 27.42 -16.19 17.05
CA GLN A 45 27.27 -16.90 18.34
C GLN A 45 27.51 -18.41 18.24
N LYS A 46 28.13 -18.98 19.27
CA LYS A 46 28.45 -20.43 19.37
C LYS A 46 27.20 -21.32 19.56
N ASN A 47 26.06 -20.73 19.96
CA ASN A 47 24.74 -21.38 20.15
C ASN A 47 23.65 -20.72 19.28
N ILE A 48 23.82 -20.76 17.95
CA ILE A 48 22.91 -20.10 16.99
C ILE A 48 21.45 -20.58 17.14
N GLU A 49 21.25 -21.87 17.45
CA GLU A 49 19.90 -22.45 17.54
C GLU A 49 19.09 -21.91 18.73
N ASP A 50 19.71 -21.75 19.91
CA ASP A 50 19.07 -21.19 21.10
C ASP A 50 18.73 -19.71 20.87
N ALA A 51 19.61 -18.97 20.18
CA ALA A 51 19.44 -17.55 19.94
C ALA A 51 18.31 -17.26 18.94
N HIS A 52 18.16 -18.05 17.87
CA HIS A 52 17.01 -17.97 16.96
C HIS A 52 15.69 -18.29 17.67
N THR A 53 15.68 -19.30 18.53
CA THR A 53 14.52 -19.73 19.33
C THR A 53 14.07 -18.60 20.27
N LEU A 54 15.01 -17.97 20.97
CA LEU A 54 14.75 -16.83 21.85
C LEU A 54 14.23 -15.60 21.08
N LEU A 55 14.87 -15.28 19.94
CA LEU A 55 14.44 -14.17 19.10
C LEU A 55 13.02 -14.36 18.57
N PHE A 56 12.70 -15.59 18.14
CA PHE A 56 11.36 -15.93 17.69
C PHE A 56 10.32 -15.85 18.82
N GLY A 57 10.67 -16.28 20.04
CA GLY A 57 9.80 -16.12 21.22
C GLY A 57 9.46 -14.64 21.49
N LYS A 58 10.44 -13.73 21.35
CA LYS A 58 10.20 -12.28 21.44
C LYS A 58 9.30 -11.78 20.30
N TYR A 59 9.54 -12.22 19.07
CA TYR A 59 8.72 -11.89 17.90
C TYR A 59 7.25 -12.31 18.08
N VAL A 60 7.02 -13.54 18.57
CA VAL A 60 5.69 -14.10 18.87
C VAL A 60 4.95 -13.26 19.89
N THR A 61 5.63 -12.88 20.97
CA THR A 61 5.08 -12.04 22.03
C THR A 61 4.76 -10.64 21.52
N LEU A 62 5.71 -10.02 20.81
CA LEU A 62 5.61 -8.66 20.29
C LEU A 62 4.41 -8.48 19.36
N LEU A 63 4.25 -9.41 18.41
CA LEU A 63 3.17 -9.35 17.41
C LEU A 63 1.89 -10.08 17.85
N ASN A 64 1.83 -10.52 19.12
CA ASN A 64 0.70 -11.22 19.71
C ASN A 64 0.24 -12.39 18.82
N ARG A 65 1.18 -13.24 18.42
CA ARG A 65 0.91 -14.39 17.55
C ARG A 65 0.06 -15.43 18.31
N PRO A 66 -0.86 -16.13 17.62
CA PRO A 66 -1.87 -16.97 18.28
C PRO A 66 -1.37 -18.35 18.71
N TYR A 67 -0.11 -18.71 18.41
CA TYR A 67 0.43 -20.05 18.68
C TYR A 67 1.28 -20.04 19.96
N ALA A 68 0.92 -20.91 20.91
CA ALA A 68 1.62 -21.07 22.19
C ALA A 68 3.01 -21.69 22.01
N SER A 69 3.96 -21.36 22.90
CA SER A 69 5.33 -21.88 22.88
C SER A 69 5.36 -23.41 22.83
N ASP A 70 6.34 -23.95 22.11
CA ASP A 70 6.64 -25.39 22.01
C ASP A 70 5.56 -26.29 21.40
N THR A 71 4.44 -25.71 20.97
CA THR A 71 3.44 -26.42 20.16
C THR A 71 3.99 -26.79 18.78
N LYS A 72 3.35 -27.75 18.11
CA LYS A 72 3.72 -28.14 16.73
C LYS A 72 3.73 -26.93 15.78
N ILE A 73 2.68 -26.10 15.83
CA ILE A 73 2.57 -24.89 15.00
C ILE A 73 3.69 -23.90 15.31
N TRP A 74 4.03 -23.71 16.59
CA TRP A 74 5.13 -22.83 16.98
C TRP A 74 6.47 -23.30 16.39
N LYS A 75 6.75 -24.60 16.44
CA LYS A 75 7.98 -25.18 15.87
C LYS A 75 8.03 -25.05 14.34
N GLU A 76 6.90 -25.25 13.66
CA GLU A 76 6.79 -25.03 12.22
C GLU A 76 7.05 -23.55 11.86
N ARG A 77 6.45 -22.62 12.60
CA ARG A 77 6.66 -21.18 12.39
C ARG A 77 8.08 -20.73 12.71
N LEU A 78 8.74 -21.34 13.70
CA LEU A 78 10.16 -21.09 13.99
C LEU A 78 11.05 -21.48 12.79
N ILE A 79 10.75 -22.59 12.10
CA ILE A 79 11.51 -23.02 10.92
C ILE A 79 11.39 -21.95 9.83
N ILE A 80 10.17 -21.53 9.50
CA ILE A 80 9.90 -20.46 8.52
C ILE A 80 10.57 -19.14 8.93
N PHE A 81 10.58 -18.83 10.22
CA PHE A 81 11.24 -17.64 10.73
C PHE A 81 12.76 -17.68 10.52
N LYS A 82 13.40 -18.83 10.77
CA LYS A 82 14.83 -19.02 10.48
C LYS A 82 15.13 -18.87 8.98
N GLU A 83 14.26 -19.41 8.11
CA GLU A 83 14.37 -19.25 6.66
C GLU A 83 14.26 -17.77 6.25
N SER A 84 13.34 -17.03 6.87
CA SER A 84 13.20 -15.59 6.65
C SER A 84 14.46 -14.83 7.05
N LEU A 85 15.06 -15.12 8.21
CA LEU A 85 16.33 -14.51 8.62
C LEU A 85 17.46 -14.78 7.61
N ALA A 86 17.56 -16.00 7.10
CA ALA A 86 18.53 -16.35 6.07
C ALA A 86 18.27 -15.57 4.76
N ARG A 87 17.01 -15.45 4.35
CA ARG A 87 16.61 -14.66 3.17
C ARG A 87 16.90 -13.17 3.34
N HIS A 88 16.65 -12.59 4.52
CA HIS A 88 17.00 -11.19 4.82
C HIS A 88 18.50 -10.95 4.66
N GLN A 89 19.33 -11.86 5.17
CA GLN A 89 20.77 -11.76 5.02
C GLN A 89 21.21 -11.85 3.56
N LEU A 90 20.61 -12.76 2.79
CA LEU A 90 20.89 -12.90 1.36
C LEU A 90 20.55 -11.60 0.61
N LEU A 91 19.32 -11.08 0.78
CA LEU A 91 18.86 -9.87 0.11
C LEU A 91 19.72 -8.65 0.49
N ASN A 92 20.06 -8.47 1.78
CA ASN A 92 20.93 -7.36 2.19
C ASN A 92 22.36 -7.49 1.66
N ASN A 93 22.90 -8.72 1.55
CA ASN A 93 24.22 -8.93 0.92
C ASN A 93 24.18 -8.57 -0.58
N TYR A 94 23.07 -8.87 -1.26
CA TYR A 94 22.87 -8.46 -2.65
C TYR A 94 22.82 -6.94 -2.80
N GLU A 95 22.12 -6.24 -1.91
CA GLU A 95 22.11 -4.78 -1.93
C GLU A 95 23.53 -4.22 -1.74
N VAL A 96 24.34 -4.78 -0.83
CA VAL A 96 25.76 -4.36 -0.70
C VAL A 96 26.56 -4.62 -1.99
N LEU A 97 26.36 -5.77 -2.64
CA LEU A 97 27.09 -6.14 -3.86
C LEU A 97 26.78 -5.22 -5.05
N TYR A 98 25.54 -4.74 -5.15
CA TYR A 98 25.05 -3.95 -6.28
C TYR A 98 24.90 -2.45 -5.99
N ASN A 99 25.49 -1.94 -4.90
CA ASN A 99 25.30 -0.57 -4.42
C ASN A 99 23.81 -0.20 -4.24
N GLY A 100 23.06 -1.21 -3.82
CA GLY A 100 21.70 -1.18 -3.36
C GLY A 100 21.50 -0.31 -2.11
N THR A 101 20.26 0.07 -1.85
CA THR A 101 19.89 0.83 -0.64
C THR A 101 18.67 0.25 0.08
N ALA A 102 17.98 -0.71 -0.53
CA ALA A 102 16.86 -1.38 0.13
C ALA A 102 17.37 -2.16 1.34
N LYS A 103 16.50 -2.28 2.33
CA LYS A 103 16.77 -2.98 3.58
C LYS A 103 15.67 -4.00 3.79
N TYR A 104 16.09 -5.20 4.11
CA TYR A 104 15.22 -6.33 4.37
C TYR A 104 15.43 -6.84 5.80
N GLY A 105 14.36 -7.24 6.47
CA GLY A 105 14.45 -7.65 7.86
C GLY A 105 13.15 -8.10 8.48
N ILE A 106 13.19 -8.33 9.79
CA ILE A 106 12.04 -8.82 10.55
C ILE A 106 10.89 -7.82 10.48
N ASN A 107 9.72 -8.31 10.05
CA ASN A 107 8.46 -7.60 10.01
C ASN A 107 7.31 -8.58 10.29
N GLN A 108 6.06 -8.13 10.18
CA GLN A 108 4.88 -8.96 10.47
C GLN A 108 4.64 -10.16 9.52
N TYR A 109 5.53 -10.42 8.56
CA TYR A 109 5.44 -11.56 7.65
C TYR A 109 6.64 -12.51 7.78
N SER A 110 7.51 -12.30 8.77
CA SER A 110 8.72 -13.11 8.94
C SER A 110 8.45 -14.53 9.45
N ASP A 111 7.23 -14.87 9.85
CA ASP A 111 6.81 -16.24 10.16
C ASP A 111 5.92 -16.86 9.06
N TRP A 112 5.88 -16.24 7.88
CA TRP A 112 5.18 -16.72 6.70
C TRP A 112 6.17 -17.18 5.63
N SER A 113 5.90 -18.33 5.03
CA SER A 113 6.61 -18.75 3.82
C SER A 113 6.27 -17.81 2.66
N LEU A 114 7.08 -17.85 1.59
CA LEU A 114 6.79 -17.07 0.39
C LEU A 114 5.43 -17.43 -0.22
N GLU A 115 5.07 -18.71 -0.16
CA GLU A 115 3.80 -19.22 -0.68
C GLU A 115 2.61 -18.71 0.14
N GLU A 116 2.72 -18.71 1.47
CA GLU A 116 1.70 -18.10 2.33
C GLU A 116 1.57 -16.59 2.09
N PHE A 117 2.70 -15.89 1.93
CA PHE A 117 2.66 -14.46 1.61
C PHE A 117 1.92 -14.18 0.30
N LYS A 118 2.23 -14.93 -0.77
CA LYS A 118 1.50 -14.85 -2.04
C LYS A 118 0.02 -15.14 -1.85
N ASN A 119 -0.31 -16.22 -1.16
CA ASN A 119 -1.68 -16.68 -0.95
C ASN A 119 -2.48 -15.83 0.04
N TYR A 120 -1.85 -14.94 0.80
CA TYR A 120 -2.56 -14.06 1.74
C TYR A 120 -2.49 -12.57 1.42
N ARG A 121 -1.57 -12.14 0.53
CA ARG A 121 -1.40 -10.73 0.17
C ARG A 121 -1.48 -10.46 -1.33
N LEU A 122 -1.20 -11.46 -2.17
CA LEU A 122 -1.05 -11.31 -3.63
C LEU A 122 -2.06 -12.19 -4.40
N THR A 123 -3.25 -12.42 -3.83
CA THR A 123 -4.30 -13.28 -4.42
C THR A 123 -5.17 -12.59 -5.46
N SER A 124 -4.99 -11.29 -5.67
CA SER A 124 -5.81 -10.52 -6.60
C SER A 124 -5.47 -10.89 -8.05
N ASN A 125 -6.44 -11.44 -8.78
CA ASN A 125 -6.35 -11.44 -10.24
C ASN A 125 -6.68 -10.03 -10.76
N LEU A 126 -5.65 -9.31 -11.22
CA LEU A 126 -5.78 -7.91 -11.64
C LEU A 126 -6.45 -7.73 -13.02
N GLY A 127 -6.65 -8.84 -13.76
CA GLY A 127 -7.23 -8.88 -15.10
C GLY A 127 -6.37 -8.15 -16.16
N MET A 128 -5.91 -8.87 -17.19
CA MET A 128 -5.21 -8.23 -18.32
C MET A 128 -6.18 -7.66 -19.37
N PHE A 129 -5.80 -6.48 -19.85
CA PHE A 129 -6.30 -5.65 -20.95
C PHE A 129 -6.96 -6.33 -22.16
N SER A 130 -8.29 -6.43 -22.20
CA SER A 130 -9.02 -6.48 -23.49
C SER A 130 -9.73 -5.17 -23.84
N ASP A 131 -10.27 -4.44 -22.86
CA ASP A 131 -11.29 -3.40 -23.14
C ASP A 131 -10.79 -1.94 -23.11
N PHE A 132 -9.53 -1.69 -22.74
CA PHE A 132 -8.95 -0.34 -22.66
C PHE A 132 -7.89 -0.05 -23.74
N SER A 133 -7.85 -0.84 -24.81
CA SER A 133 -6.87 -0.75 -25.91
C SER A 133 -6.88 0.57 -26.68
N THR A 134 -7.90 1.41 -26.48
CA THR A 134 -7.92 2.79 -26.98
C THR A 134 -8.01 3.78 -25.81
N PRO A 135 -7.10 4.77 -25.73
CA PRO A 135 -7.21 5.87 -24.77
C PRO A 135 -8.56 6.56 -24.96
N LYS A 136 -9.42 6.51 -23.95
CA LYS A 136 -10.68 7.26 -23.97
C LYS A 136 -10.35 8.74 -23.92
N ILE A 137 -10.76 9.48 -24.95
CA ILE A 137 -10.63 10.94 -24.99
C ILE A 137 -11.79 11.52 -24.17
N TYR A 138 -11.46 12.30 -23.15
CA TYR A 138 -12.44 13.03 -22.34
C TYR A 138 -12.31 14.52 -22.62
N LEU A 139 -13.42 15.17 -22.99
CA LEU A 139 -13.44 16.58 -23.34
C LEU A 139 -14.25 17.38 -22.31
N ASN A 140 -13.75 18.57 -21.96
CA ASN A 140 -14.49 19.60 -21.22
C ASN A 140 -14.37 20.92 -21.98
N ASN A 141 -15.49 21.46 -22.48
CA ASN A 141 -15.53 22.66 -23.32
C ASN A 141 -14.52 22.62 -24.50
N GLY A 142 -14.36 21.46 -25.14
CA GLY A 142 -13.44 21.25 -26.25
C GLY A 142 -11.98 20.96 -25.86
N ASN A 143 -11.62 21.03 -24.57
CA ASN A 143 -10.27 20.72 -24.08
C ASN A 143 -10.17 19.29 -23.54
N GLU A 144 -9.09 18.59 -23.87
CA GLU A 144 -8.84 17.23 -23.37
C GLU A 144 -8.47 17.24 -21.88
N ILE A 145 -9.34 16.63 -21.05
CA ILE A 145 -9.24 16.61 -19.58
C ILE A 145 -8.03 15.79 -19.10
N CYS A 146 -7.74 14.69 -19.80
CA CYS A 146 -6.64 13.78 -19.51
C CYS A 146 -5.29 14.24 -20.06
N SER A 147 -5.26 15.36 -20.80
CA SER A 147 -4.00 15.88 -21.34
C SER A 147 -3.07 16.33 -20.23
N ILE A 148 -1.79 15.97 -20.37
CA ILE A 148 -0.71 16.34 -19.46
C ILE A 148 0.23 17.27 -20.22
N GLN A 149 0.49 18.43 -19.62
CA GLN A 149 1.26 19.46 -20.28
C GLN A 149 2.76 19.14 -20.21
N LYS A 150 3.49 19.39 -21.30
CA LYS A 150 4.95 19.26 -21.32
C LYS A 150 5.67 20.44 -20.64
N LYS A 151 5.30 20.76 -19.39
CA LYS A 151 5.88 21.83 -18.57
C LYS A 151 6.96 21.31 -17.62
N ALA A 152 7.80 22.19 -17.10
CA ALA A 152 8.70 21.87 -16.01
C ALA A 152 7.91 21.44 -14.76
N TYR A 153 8.45 20.50 -14.00
CA TYR A 153 7.90 20.00 -12.75
C TYR A 153 8.96 20.10 -11.65
N PRO A 154 8.57 20.22 -10.37
CA PRO A 154 9.53 20.24 -9.28
C PRO A 154 10.27 18.89 -9.21
N SER A 155 11.48 18.91 -8.69
CA SER A 155 12.31 17.71 -8.54
C SER A 155 11.77 16.71 -7.51
N SER A 156 10.93 17.17 -6.58
CA SER A 156 10.17 16.31 -5.67
C SER A 156 8.74 16.78 -5.54
N LYS A 157 7.84 15.83 -5.29
CA LYS A 157 6.43 16.10 -4.98
C LYS A 157 5.92 15.00 -4.07
N ASP A 158 5.20 15.39 -3.03
CA ASP A 158 4.60 14.47 -2.07
C ASP A 158 3.14 14.86 -1.80
N TRP A 159 2.24 13.88 -1.91
CA TRP A 159 0.81 14.01 -1.62
C TRP A 159 0.38 13.35 -0.31
N ILE A 160 1.30 12.82 0.50
CA ILE A 160 1.00 12.15 1.78
C ILE A 160 0.14 13.04 2.69
N GLY A 161 0.44 14.34 2.78
CA GLY A 161 -0.34 15.29 3.59
C GLY A 161 -1.78 15.52 3.13
N MET A 162 -2.15 15.05 1.94
CA MET A 162 -3.50 15.09 1.37
C MET A 162 -4.15 13.70 1.30
N SER A 163 -3.52 12.69 1.90
CA SER A 163 -3.96 11.30 1.87
C SER A 163 -4.52 10.87 3.23
N THR A 164 -5.39 9.85 3.21
CA THR A 164 -5.89 9.21 4.45
C THR A 164 -4.80 8.34 5.09
N LYS A 165 -5.06 7.76 6.27
CA LYS A 165 -4.09 6.86 6.92
C LYS A 165 -3.85 5.58 6.09
N ILE A 166 -2.73 4.91 6.31
CA ILE A 166 -2.47 3.59 5.72
C ILE A 166 -3.52 2.58 6.18
N LYS A 167 -4.12 1.89 5.21
CA LYS A 167 -5.11 0.83 5.41
C LYS A 167 -4.46 -0.56 5.35
N ASP A 168 -5.24 -1.61 5.62
CA ASP A 168 -4.79 -3.01 5.59
C ASP A 168 -5.86 -3.89 4.91
N GLN A 169 -5.54 -4.41 3.73
CA GLN A 169 -6.41 -5.30 2.93
C GLN A 169 -6.59 -6.69 3.54
N LYS A 170 -5.89 -7.03 4.64
CA LYS A 170 -5.99 -8.34 5.29
C LYS A 170 -5.80 -9.49 4.29
N ASN A 171 -6.49 -10.60 4.49
CA ASN A 171 -6.45 -11.79 3.64
C ASN A 171 -7.55 -11.75 2.56
N CYS A 172 -7.50 -10.74 1.69
CA CYS A 172 -8.46 -10.54 0.61
C CYS A 172 -7.73 -9.88 -0.56
N GLY A 173 -7.84 -10.43 -1.76
CA GLY A 173 -7.27 -9.92 -3.01
C GLY A 173 -8.00 -8.68 -3.52
N SER A 174 -7.99 -7.63 -2.70
CA SER A 174 -8.78 -6.41 -2.86
C SER A 174 -7.95 -5.16 -3.08
N CYS A 175 -6.64 -5.30 -3.31
CA CYS A 175 -5.73 -4.17 -3.55
C CYS A 175 -6.25 -3.21 -4.63
N TRP A 176 -6.87 -3.72 -5.70
CA TRP A 176 -7.53 -2.93 -6.75
C TRP A 176 -8.61 -1.97 -6.20
N ALA A 177 -9.41 -2.42 -5.23
CA ALA A 177 -10.48 -1.64 -4.62
C ALA A 177 -9.92 -0.60 -3.65
N PHE A 178 -8.90 -0.98 -2.87
CA PHE A 178 -8.20 -0.05 -2.00
C PHE A 178 -7.58 1.10 -2.79
N VAL A 179 -6.79 0.80 -3.82
CA VAL A 179 -6.14 1.81 -4.65
C VAL A 179 -7.16 2.71 -5.34
N ALA A 180 -8.27 2.16 -5.85
CA ALA A 180 -9.34 2.97 -6.43
C ALA A 180 -9.95 3.93 -5.39
N SER A 181 -10.28 3.43 -4.19
CA SER A 181 -10.83 4.28 -3.11
C SER A 181 -9.83 5.35 -2.67
N GLU A 182 -8.56 4.99 -2.46
CA GLU A 182 -7.48 5.89 -2.01
C GLU A 182 -7.14 6.95 -3.06
N GLN A 183 -7.32 6.63 -4.34
CA GLN A 183 -7.19 7.61 -5.41
C GLN A 183 -8.33 8.63 -5.36
N VAL A 184 -9.58 8.20 -5.18
CA VAL A 184 -10.70 9.14 -5.00
C VAL A 184 -10.48 10.02 -3.76
N GLU A 185 -10.12 9.44 -2.62
CA GLU A 185 -9.83 10.18 -1.38
C GLU A 185 -8.82 11.31 -1.59
N THR A 186 -7.67 10.98 -2.17
CA THR A 186 -6.58 11.96 -2.31
C THR A 186 -6.93 13.03 -3.32
N TYR A 187 -7.62 12.69 -4.41
CA TYR A 187 -8.04 13.68 -5.42
C TYR A 187 -9.11 14.63 -4.88
N LEU A 188 -10.04 14.16 -4.05
CA LEU A 188 -10.99 15.03 -3.36
C LEU A 188 -10.28 16.01 -2.42
N ALA A 189 -9.28 15.53 -1.67
CA ALA A 189 -8.47 16.40 -0.81
C ALA A 189 -7.69 17.45 -1.62
N ILE A 190 -7.10 17.06 -2.76
CA ILE A 190 -6.43 17.98 -3.69
C ILE A 190 -7.40 19.03 -4.23
N ALA A 191 -8.67 18.66 -4.46
CA ALA A 191 -9.74 19.57 -4.88
C ALA A 191 -10.29 20.44 -3.73
N GLY A 192 -9.71 20.38 -2.53
CA GLY A 192 -10.09 21.21 -1.38
C GLY A 192 -11.25 20.65 -0.55
N LYS A 193 -11.65 19.39 -0.78
CA LYS A 193 -12.60 18.70 0.11
C LYS A 193 -11.88 18.18 1.36
N PRO A 194 -12.59 17.93 2.48
CA PRO A 194 -12.00 17.32 3.66
C PRO A 194 -11.41 15.94 3.35
N ILE A 195 -10.32 15.59 4.05
CA ILE A 195 -9.75 14.23 4.01
C ILE A 195 -10.73 13.28 4.71
N VAL A 196 -11.29 12.34 3.95
CA VAL A 196 -12.28 11.38 4.42
C VAL A 196 -11.86 9.98 3.98
N GLU A 197 -11.98 9.00 4.88
CA GLU A 197 -11.77 7.59 4.55
C GLU A 197 -13.02 7.03 3.84
N LEU A 198 -12.84 6.59 2.60
CA LEU A 198 -13.83 5.94 1.76
C LEU A 198 -13.72 4.42 1.85
N SER A 199 -14.84 3.76 1.59
CA SER A 199 -15.01 2.31 1.72
C SER A 199 -14.47 1.56 0.49
N PRO A 200 -13.37 0.81 0.60
CA PRO A 200 -13.03 -0.17 -0.44
C PRO A 200 -14.02 -1.34 -0.45
N GLN A 201 -14.74 -1.59 0.65
CA GLN A 201 -15.73 -2.67 0.75
C GLN A 201 -16.92 -2.47 -0.18
N GLU A 202 -17.36 -1.23 -0.37
CA GLU A 202 -18.42 -0.95 -1.34
C GLU A 202 -17.98 -1.32 -2.77
N LEU A 203 -16.74 -1.01 -3.16
CA LEU A 203 -16.20 -1.43 -4.46
C LEU A 203 -16.14 -2.95 -4.59
N ILE A 204 -15.64 -3.64 -3.55
CA ILE A 204 -15.57 -5.10 -3.50
C ILE A 204 -16.95 -5.74 -3.65
N SER A 205 -17.98 -5.12 -3.07
CA SER A 205 -19.31 -5.70 -2.99
C SER A 205 -20.18 -5.32 -4.20
N CYS A 206 -19.99 -4.14 -4.80
CA CYS A 206 -20.92 -3.55 -5.76
C CYS A 206 -20.37 -3.34 -7.18
N SER A 207 -19.06 -3.17 -7.34
CA SER A 207 -18.47 -2.99 -8.66
C SER A 207 -18.48 -4.30 -9.47
N PRO A 208 -18.45 -4.25 -10.81
CA PRO A 208 -18.37 -5.44 -11.67
C PRO A 208 -16.94 -6.02 -11.65
N SER A 209 -16.57 -6.64 -10.53
CA SER A 209 -15.28 -7.30 -10.29
C SER A 209 -15.48 -8.57 -9.44
N MET A 210 -14.42 -9.31 -9.13
CA MET A 210 -14.50 -10.60 -8.42
C MET A 210 -14.29 -10.47 -6.89
N GLY A 211 -14.49 -9.27 -6.35
CA GLY A 211 -14.32 -8.97 -4.93
C GLY A 211 -12.92 -9.32 -4.43
N CYS A 212 -12.83 -10.23 -3.45
CA CYS A 212 -11.57 -10.71 -2.89
C CYS A 212 -10.75 -11.64 -3.80
N HIS A 213 -11.31 -12.08 -4.93
CA HIS A 213 -10.59 -12.91 -5.90
C HIS A 213 -9.93 -12.07 -7.01
N GLY A 214 -10.04 -10.75 -6.92
CA GLY A 214 -9.41 -9.82 -7.84
C GLY A 214 -10.39 -8.87 -8.52
N GLY A 215 -9.80 -7.96 -9.27
CA GLY A 215 -10.48 -6.85 -9.92
C GLY A 215 -9.46 -5.89 -10.50
N ASN A 216 -9.95 -4.92 -11.27
CA ASN A 216 -9.11 -3.99 -12.00
C ASN A 216 -9.44 -2.55 -11.57
N THR A 217 -8.41 -1.81 -11.17
CA THR A 217 -8.56 -0.43 -10.67
C THR A 217 -9.26 0.48 -11.69
N CYS A 218 -8.93 0.38 -12.98
CA CYS A 218 -9.59 1.15 -14.04
C CYS A 218 -11.07 0.83 -14.18
N THR A 219 -11.42 -0.46 -14.10
CA THR A 219 -12.82 -0.89 -14.14
C THR A 219 -13.60 -0.34 -12.95
N ALA A 220 -13.02 -0.40 -11.75
CA ALA A 220 -13.63 0.14 -10.53
C ALA A 220 -13.87 1.65 -10.61
N LEU A 221 -12.87 2.41 -11.03
CA LEU A 221 -12.97 3.86 -11.23
C LEU A 221 -13.98 4.21 -12.34
N SER A 222 -13.99 3.42 -13.42
CA SER A 222 -14.94 3.60 -14.53
C SER A 222 -16.38 3.31 -14.08
N TRP A 223 -16.57 2.34 -13.20
CA TRP A 223 -17.87 2.03 -12.60
C TRP A 223 -18.35 3.18 -11.72
N LEU A 224 -17.49 3.72 -10.84
CA LEU A 224 -17.81 4.91 -10.02
C LEU A 224 -18.23 6.09 -10.90
N LYS A 225 -17.48 6.36 -11.97
CA LYS A 225 -17.81 7.41 -12.94
C LYS A 225 -19.18 7.19 -13.60
N GLN A 226 -19.45 5.99 -14.12
CA GLN A 226 -20.67 5.70 -14.89
C GLN A 226 -21.92 5.66 -14.04
N THR A 227 -21.81 5.13 -12.83
CA THR A 227 -22.94 5.05 -11.89
C THR A 227 -23.19 6.36 -11.16
N HIS A 228 -22.27 7.33 -11.27
CA HIS A 228 -22.23 8.51 -10.41
C HIS A 228 -22.34 8.14 -8.92
N SER A 229 -21.83 6.96 -8.54
CA SER A 229 -21.88 6.49 -7.16
C SER A 229 -20.96 7.35 -6.32
N CYS A 230 -21.47 7.87 -5.21
CA CYS A 230 -20.65 8.46 -4.17
C CYS A 230 -20.20 7.32 -3.27
N LEU A 231 -18.92 6.97 -3.37
CA LEU A 231 -18.33 5.97 -2.51
C LEU A 231 -18.60 6.35 -1.04
N LYS A 232 -19.17 5.41 -0.28
CA LYS A 232 -19.47 5.57 1.14
C LYS A 232 -18.20 5.76 1.93
N THR A 233 -18.34 6.41 3.08
CA THR A 233 -17.24 6.46 4.03
C THR A 233 -16.98 5.08 4.63
N GLU A 234 -15.74 4.81 5.04
CA GLU A 234 -15.36 3.60 5.78
C GLU A 234 -16.23 3.39 7.03
N LYS A 235 -16.74 4.47 7.63
CA LYS A 235 -17.66 4.41 8.77
C LYS A 235 -19.05 3.90 8.39
N GLU A 236 -19.56 4.28 7.21
CA GLU A 236 -20.88 3.88 6.73
C GLU A 236 -20.89 2.48 6.12
N TYR A 237 -19.79 2.07 5.49
CA TYR A 237 -19.62 0.75 4.91
C TYR A 237 -18.24 0.18 5.28
N PRO A 238 -18.09 -0.38 6.49
CA PRO A 238 -16.81 -0.86 7.00
C PRO A 238 -16.20 -2.00 6.18
N TYR A 239 -14.87 -2.07 6.18
CA TYR A 239 -14.13 -3.16 5.55
C TYR A 239 -14.26 -4.49 6.30
N GLU A 240 -14.70 -5.53 5.58
CA GLU A 240 -14.93 -6.88 6.12
C GLU A 240 -13.91 -7.91 5.63
N ALA A 241 -13.05 -7.56 4.66
CA ALA A 241 -12.08 -8.47 4.04
C ALA A 241 -12.70 -9.75 3.45
N GLN A 242 -13.93 -9.66 2.95
CA GLN A 242 -14.64 -10.76 2.32
C GLN A 242 -15.60 -10.23 1.24
N VAL A 243 -16.04 -11.13 0.35
CA VAL A 243 -17.12 -10.80 -0.59
C VAL A 243 -18.42 -10.72 0.19
N SER A 244 -19.11 -9.58 0.09
CA SER A 244 -20.37 -9.33 0.77
C SER A 244 -21.45 -8.92 -0.23
N LYS A 245 -22.72 -8.96 0.18
CA LYS A 245 -23.83 -8.53 -0.67
C LYS A 245 -23.73 -7.02 -0.93
N CYS A 246 -23.84 -6.60 -2.19
CA CYS A 246 -23.93 -5.17 -2.49
C CYS A 246 -25.14 -4.53 -1.77
N LEU A 247 -24.86 -3.49 -1.00
CA LEU A 247 -25.86 -2.64 -0.37
C LEU A 247 -25.88 -1.32 -1.15
N TYR A 248 -26.59 -1.33 -2.29
CA TYR A 248 -26.77 -0.12 -3.07
C TYR A 248 -27.46 0.94 -2.20
N SER A 249 -26.86 2.13 -2.17
CA SER A 249 -27.50 3.30 -1.60
C SER A 249 -27.42 4.45 -2.58
N ASN A 250 -28.56 5.09 -2.82
CA ASN A 250 -28.59 6.26 -3.70
C ASN A 250 -27.82 7.39 -3.02
N CYS A 251 -26.90 8.00 -3.75
CA CYS A 251 -26.23 9.20 -3.29
C CYS A 251 -27.14 10.41 -3.48
N THR A 252 -27.33 11.20 -2.42
CA THR A 252 -28.14 12.43 -2.43
C THR A 252 -27.31 13.71 -2.59
N THR A 253 -25.98 13.64 -2.58
CA THR A 253 -25.08 14.81 -2.57
C THR A 253 -23.91 14.68 -3.55
N SER A 254 -23.81 15.64 -4.46
CA SER A 254 -22.94 15.68 -5.65
C SER A 254 -21.44 15.93 -5.42
N ASP A 255 -20.89 15.59 -4.26
CA ASP A 255 -19.60 16.17 -3.83
C ASP A 255 -18.34 15.42 -4.30
N ALA A 256 -18.48 14.21 -4.84
CA ALA A 256 -17.37 13.43 -5.39
C ALA A 256 -17.72 12.86 -6.76
N ARG A 257 -17.59 13.68 -7.81
CA ARG A 257 -17.87 13.26 -9.19
C ARG A 257 -16.58 12.99 -9.94
N ILE A 258 -16.36 11.74 -10.33
CA ILE A 258 -15.26 11.42 -11.26
C ILE A 258 -15.68 11.86 -12.66
N TYR A 259 -15.06 12.92 -13.18
CA TYR A 259 -15.29 13.42 -14.54
C TYR A 259 -14.58 12.58 -15.60
N ALA A 260 -13.38 12.08 -15.28
CA ALA A 260 -12.58 11.28 -16.19
C ALA A 260 -11.77 10.21 -15.45
N VAL A 261 -11.61 9.05 -16.10
CA VAL A 261 -10.66 8.02 -15.70
C VAL A 261 -9.62 7.97 -16.80
N CYS A 262 -8.45 8.52 -16.50
CA CYS A 262 -7.38 8.86 -17.42
C CYS A 262 -6.17 7.96 -17.20
N GLY A 263 -5.50 7.54 -18.27
CA GLY A 263 -4.50 6.48 -18.16
C GLY A 263 -5.20 5.19 -17.77
N CYS A 264 -5.08 4.17 -18.58
CA CYS A 264 -5.48 2.79 -18.29
C CYS A 264 -4.69 1.98 -19.30
N GLN A 265 -3.38 2.16 -19.28
CA GLN A 265 -2.45 1.71 -20.31
C GLN A 265 -1.05 1.56 -19.72
N SER A 266 -0.18 0.95 -20.51
CA SER A 266 1.24 0.88 -20.24
C SER A 266 1.92 2.21 -20.52
N PHE A 267 2.81 2.60 -19.62
CA PHE A 267 3.73 3.73 -19.76
C PHE A 267 5.19 3.25 -19.74
N VAL A 268 5.44 1.96 -20.05
CA VAL A 268 6.79 1.41 -20.14
C VAL A 268 7.61 2.21 -21.15
N GLY A 269 8.81 2.64 -20.73
CA GLY A 269 9.67 3.53 -21.51
C GLY A 269 9.29 5.01 -21.44
N ASN A 270 8.26 5.38 -20.68
CA ASN A 270 7.78 6.76 -20.52
C ASN A 270 7.38 7.09 -19.08
N GLU A 271 8.19 6.67 -18.10
CA GLU A 271 7.98 7.02 -16.69
C GLU A 271 8.04 8.54 -16.42
N GLU A 272 8.66 9.32 -17.30
CA GLU A 272 8.61 10.78 -17.26
C GLU A 272 7.16 11.30 -17.35
N TYR A 273 6.30 10.65 -18.15
CA TYR A 273 4.87 10.97 -18.19
C TYR A 273 4.22 10.75 -16.82
N MET A 274 4.59 9.68 -16.12
CA MET A 274 4.07 9.38 -14.79
C MET A 274 4.48 10.46 -13.77
N ILE A 275 5.73 10.94 -13.83
CA ILE A 275 6.19 12.09 -13.02
C ILE A 275 5.38 13.34 -13.31
N ARG A 276 5.09 13.63 -14.59
CA ARG A 276 4.28 14.78 -14.98
C ARG A 276 2.84 14.67 -14.45
N VAL A 277 2.24 13.48 -14.46
CA VAL A 277 0.92 13.25 -13.85
C VAL A 277 0.99 13.47 -12.34
N LEU A 278 1.95 12.87 -11.64
CA LEU A 278 2.13 13.04 -10.19
C LEU A 278 2.34 14.52 -9.82
N SER A 279 3.07 15.26 -10.64
CA SER A 279 3.32 16.68 -10.42
C SER A 279 2.08 17.55 -10.63
N GLN A 280 1.31 17.29 -11.69
CA GLN A 280 0.25 18.21 -12.18
C GLN A 280 -1.16 17.84 -11.74
N LYS A 281 -1.42 16.54 -11.50
CA LYS A 281 -2.77 16.02 -11.24
C LYS A 281 -2.88 15.44 -9.84
N GLY A 282 -1.96 14.55 -9.47
CA GLY A 282 -2.05 13.84 -8.20
C GLY A 282 -1.57 12.40 -8.33
N PRO A 283 -1.85 11.57 -7.31
CA PRO A 283 -1.39 10.18 -7.25
C PRO A 283 -1.79 9.33 -8.46
N LEU A 284 -0.93 8.37 -8.81
CA LEU A 284 -1.19 7.35 -9.83
C LEU A 284 -1.48 6.02 -9.16
N SER A 285 -2.49 5.30 -9.61
CA SER A 285 -2.63 3.89 -9.32
C SER A 285 -1.77 3.11 -10.28
N VAL A 286 -1.02 2.13 -9.79
CA VAL A 286 -0.13 1.30 -10.60
C VAL A 286 -0.24 -0.16 -10.20
N ASN A 287 0.01 -1.05 -11.16
CA ASN A 287 0.16 -2.47 -10.88
C ASN A 287 1.64 -2.84 -10.85
N VAL A 288 2.01 -3.77 -9.97
CA VAL A 288 3.40 -4.15 -9.68
C VAL A 288 3.51 -5.65 -9.38
N ASP A 289 4.71 -6.19 -9.53
CA ASP A 289 5.13 -7.43 -8.89
C ASP A 289 5.68 -7.13 -7.49
N ALA A 290 4.92 -7.56 -6.48
CA ALA A 290 5.24 -7.30 -5.08
C ALA A 290 5.74 -8.55 -4.32
N VAL A 291 6.09 -9.65 -5.02
CA VAL A 291 6.53 -10.91 -4.37
C VAL A 291 7.73 -10.69 -3.46
N SER A 292 8.71 -9.89 -3.91
CA SER A 292 9.93 -9.63 -3.15
C SER A 292 9.77 -8.61 -2.02
N TRP A 293 8.59 -8.02 -1.89
CA TRP A 293 8.35 -7.00 -0.87
C TRP A 293 8.08 -7.60 0.50
N GLN A 294 7.85 -8.92 0.60
CA GLN A 294 7.54 -9.61 1.84
C GLN A 294 8.40 -9.15 3.02
N ASP A 295 9.70 -8.97 2.78
CA ASP A 295 10.70 -8.69 3.81
C ASP A 295 11.16 -7.22 3.85
N TYR A 296 10.57 -6.33 3.05
CA TYR A 296 10.99 -4.93 2.95
C TYR A 296 10.74 -4.18 4.28
N ILE A 297 11.76 -3.43 4.72
CA ILE A 297 11.68 -2.58 5.92
C ILE A 297 12.19 -1.15 5.70
N GLY A 298 12.73 -0.82 4.51
CA GLY A 298 13.12 0.56 4.17
C GLY A 298 14.11 0.67 3.02
N GLY A 299 14.47 1.90 2.67
CA GLY A 299 15.38 2.19 1.55
C GLY A 299 14.69 2.12 0.18
N ILE A 300 15.45 2.19 -0.91
CA ILE A 300 14.90 2.24 -2.27
C ILE A 300 15.06 0.88 -2.94
N ILE A 301 13.95 0.26 -3.34
CA ILE A 301 13.93 -0.95 -4.13
C ILE A 301 14.44 -0.63 -5.54
N GLN A 302 15.62 -1.16 -5.86
CA GLN A 302 16.28 -0.99 -7.17
C GLN A 302 16.39 -2.31 -7.93
N HIS A 303 16.38 -3.41 -7.18
CA HIS A 303 16.67 -4.76 -7.64
C HIS A 303 15.64 -5.73 -7.02
N HIS A 304 15.66 -6.99 -7.45
CA HIS A 304 14.91 -8.07 -6.82
C HIS A 304 13.39 -8.07 -6.99
N CYS A 305 12.81 -7.33 -7.93
CA CYS A 305 11.44 -7.54 -8.38
C CYS A 305 11.40 -7.69 -9.90
N THR A 306 10.49 -8.51 -10.41
CA THR A 306 10.32 -8.71 -11.84
C THR A 306 9.29 -7.71 -12.39
N ASN A 307 9.12 -7.66 -13.69
CA ASN A 307 7.98 -6.98 -14.33
C ASN A 307 7.05 -7.98 -15.05
N LYS A 308 7.18 -9.28 -14.74
CA LYS A 308 6.48 -10.36 -15.46
C LYS A 308 5.25 -10.86 -14.72
N ASP A 309 5.36 -10.98 -13.40
CA ASP A 309 4.30 -11.55 -12.57
C ASP A 309 3.53 -10.46 -11.83
N ILE A 310 2.90 -9.54 -12.56
CA ILE A 310 2.14 -8.43 -11.96
C ILE A 310 0.99 -8.97 -11.11
N ASN A 311 1.01 -8.68 -9.80
CA ASN A 311 0.18 -9.36 -8.79
C ASN A 311 -0.40 -8.44 -7.70
N HIS A 312 -0.01 -7.16 -7.68
CA HIS A 312 -0.47 -6.21 -6.67
C HIS A 312 -0.77 -4.85 -7.29
N ALA A 313 -1.78 -4.17 -6.76
CA ALA A 313 -2.11 -2.80 -7.13
C ALA A 313 -1.73 -1.89 -5.96
N VAL A 314 -1.02 -0.79 -6.25
CA VAL A 314 -0.60 0.21 -5.27
C VAL A 314 -0.81 1.63 -5.81
N GLN A 315 -0.55 2.63 -4.97
CA GLN A 315 -0.65 4.04 -5.36
C GLN A 315 0.72 4.70 -5.28
N LEU A 316 1.21 5.26 -6.39
CA LEU A 316 2.31 6.23 -6.37
C LEU A 316 1.77 7.54 -5.81
N ILE A 317 2.24 7.92 -4.62
CA ILE A 317 1.79 9.09 -3.86
C ILE A 317 2.77 10.26 -3.95
N GLY A 318 3.94 10.05 -4.56
CA GLY A 318 4.95 11.08 -4.71
C GLY A 318 6.20 10.57 -5.44
N TYR A 319 7.19 11.45 -5.53
CA TYR A 319 8.49 11.14 -6.09
C TYR A 319 9.57 12.09 -5.54
N ASN A 320 10.82 11.65 -5.61
CA ASN A 320 11.97 12.48 -5.37
C ASN A 320 13.07 12.14 -6.39
N LEU A 321 13.45 13.12 -7.20
CA LEU A 321 14.53 13.01 -8.18
C LEU A 321 15.86 13.56 -7.66
N ASP A 322 15.87 14.18 -6.47
CA ASP A 322 17.00 14.92 -5.88
C ASP A 322 17.58 14.26 -4.62
N ASP A 323 17.12 13.08 -4.16
CA ASP A 323 17.56 12.41 -2.92
C ASP A 323 18.99 11.80 -2.98
N GLY A 324 19.89 12.42 -3.73
CA GLY A 324 21.24 11.93 -4.00
C GLY A 324 21.32 11.15 -5.32
N LEU A 325 21.72 9.87 -5.25
CA LEU A 325 22.10 9.08 -6.44
C LEU A 325 20.95 8.28 -7.06
N VAL A 326 19.90 7.96 -6.29
CA VAL A 326 18.85 7.05 -6.72
C VAL A 326 17.50 7.78 -6.71
N PRO A 327 17.02 8.29 -7.86
CA PRO A 327 15.70 8.88 -7.94
C PRO A 327 14.64 7.79 -7.70
N TYR A 328 13.51 8.14 -7.07
CA TYR A 328 12.47 7.16 -6.71
C TYR A 328 11.05 7.71 -6.74
N PHE A 329 10.10 6.79 -6.87
CA PHE A 329 8.70 6.99 -6.53
C PHE A 329 8.44 6.62 -5.06
N VAL A 330 7.55 7.37 -4.42
CA VAL A 330 6.97 7.01 -3.12
C VAL A 330 5.69 6.22 -3.38
N VAL A 331 5.61 5.03 -2.81
CA VAL A 331 4.50 4.09 -3.01
C VAL A 331 3.75 3.94 -1.71
N ARG A 332 2.45 4.21 -1.74
CA ARG A 332 1.50 3.93 -0.68
C ARG A 332 0.99 2.49 -0.84
N ASN A 333 1.21 1.67 0.18
CA ASN A 333 0.78 0.28 0.22
C ASN A 333 -0.39 0.09 1.20
N GLN A 334 -1.05 -1.07 1.14
CA GLN A 334 -2.27 -1.36 1.89
C GLN A 334 -2.12 -2.62 2.75
N TRP A 335 -0.94 -2.78 3.36
CA TRP A 335 -0.57 -3.90 4.25
C TRP A 335 -0.41 -3.47 5.71
N GLY A 336 -1.01 -2.33 6.06
CA GLY A 336 -0.96 -1.74 7.38
C GLY A 336 0.30 -0.93 7.65
N PRO A 337 0.26 -0.05 8.67
CA PRO A 337 1.31 0.91 8.95
C PRO A 337 2.59 0.30 9.55
N LEU A 338 2.59 -1.00 9.90
CA LEU A 338 3.77 -1.73 10.38
C LEU A 338 4.68 -2.19 9.23
N PHE A 339 4.16 -2.24 8.01
CA PHE A 339 4.91 -2.65 6.84
C PHE A 339 5.86 -1.54 6.36
N GLY A 340 7.08 -1.86 5.96
CA GLY A 340 7.99 -0.91 5.32
C GLY A 340 8.22 0.38 6.11
N GLU A 341 8.19 1.51 5.39
CA GLU A 341 8.40 2.85 5.93
C GLU A 341 7.03 3.44 6.31
N ASP A 342 6.50 3.03 7.46
CA ASP A 342 5.19 3.45 7.98
C ASP A 342 3.99 3.09 7.09
N GLY A 343 4.10 2.02 6.32
CA GLY A 343 3.12 1.57 5.31
C GLY A 343 3.44 2.03 3.89
N TYR A 344 4.51 2.81 3.72
CA TYR A 344 5.04 3.21 2.43
C TYR A 344 6.28 2.40 2.07
N LEU A 345 6.66 2.49 0.81
CA LEU A 345 7.93 1.98 0.29
C LEU A 345 8.41 2.87 -0.86
N ARG A 346 9.68 2.76 -1.21
CA ARG A 346 10.29 3.53 -2.30
C ARG A 346 10.77 2.60 -3.40
N ILE A 347 10.40 2.90 -4.64
CA ILE A 347 10.83 2.16 -5.83
C ILE A 347 11.62 3.12 -6.71
N LYS A 348 12.77 2.66 -7.22
CA LYS A 348 13.60 3.43 -8.13
C LYS A 348 12.79 3.94 -9.34
N TYR A 349 12.98 5.21 -9.66
CA TYR A 349 12.50 5.84 -10.88
C TYR A 349 13.40 5.41 -12.06
N GLY A 350 12.76 5.00 -13.14
CA GLY A 350 13.39 4.52 -14.37
C GLY A 350 13.64 3.01 -14.38
N GLY A 351 13.49 2.40 -15.55
CA GLY A 351 13.78 0.99 -15.79
C GLY A 351 12.59 0.05 -15.52
N ASN A 352 11.40 0.59 -15.29
CA ASN A 352 10.16 -0.15 -15.02
C ASN A 352 10.33 -1.17 -13.88
N ILE A 353 10.98 -0.73 -12.80
CA ILE A 353 11.26 -1.57 -11.65
C ILE A 353 9.94 -2.06 -11.05
N CYS A 354 9.88 -3.37 -10.79
CA CYS A 354 8.68 -4.09 -10.33
C CYS A 354 7.49 -4.02 -11.29
N GLY A 355 7.68 -3.59 -12.54
CA GLY A 355 6.57 -3.39 -13.48
C GLY A 355 5.71 -2.15 -13.20
N VAL A 356 6.22 -1.17 -12.45
CA VAL A 356 5.47 0.02 -12.02
C VAL A 356 4.79 0.79 -13.16
N ALA A 357 5.32 0.69 -14.39
CA ALA A 357 4.80 1.36 -15.58
C ALA A 357 3.95 0.44 -16.48
N GLU A 358 3.72 -0.83 -16.11
CA GLU A 358 2.96 -1.79 -16.93
C GLU A 358 1.48 -1.40 -17.07
N GLN A 359 0.90 -0.90 -15.98
CA GLN A 359 -0.46 -0.38 -15.98
C GLN A 359 -0.58 0.74 -14.97
N SER A 360 -0.93 1.93 -15.45
CA SER A 360 -1.18 3.06 -14.57
C SER A 360 -2.47 3.80 -14.94
N SER A 361 -3.11 4.36 -13.91
CA SER A 361 -4.29 5.21 -14.07
C SER A 361 -4.35 6.35 -13.05
N PHE A 362 -5.04 7.41 -13.44
CA PHE A 362 -5.40 8.54 -12.60
C PHE A 362 -6.82 8.98 -12.92
N ILE A 363 -7.35 9.89 -12.11
CA ILE A 363 -8.70 10.42 -12.32
C ILE A 363 -8.69 11.94 -12.38
N VAL A 364 -9.83 12.49 -12.78
CA VAL A 364 -10.15 13.90 -12.57
C VAL A 364 -11.48 13.95 -11.85
N VAL A 365 -11.51 14.67 -10.72
CA VAL A 365 -12.68 14.84 -9.83
C VAL A 365 -13.23 16.25 -9.85
#